data_AF-A0A8C0SHK4-F1
#
_entry.id   AF-A0A8C0SHK4-F1
#
_cell.length_a   1.000
_cell.length_b   1.000
_cell.length_c   1.000
_cell.angle_alpha   90.00
_cell.angle_beta   90.00
_cell.angle_gamma   90.00
#
_symmetry.space_group_name_H-M   'P 1'
#
loop_
_entity.id
_entity.type
_entity.pdbx_description
1 polymer ?
#
loop_
_entity_poly.entity_id
_entity_poly.type
_entity_poly.pdbx_seq_one_letter_code
_entity_poly.pdbx_strand_id
1 'polypeptide(L)'
;MKFQYKEDHPFEYRKKEGEKIRKKYPDRVPVIVEKAPKARVPDLDKRKYLVPSDLTVGQFYFLIRKRIHLRPEDALFFFVNNTIPPTSATMGQLYEVSVLVTQYCVVSCSLAFVLDLLITHLGSGAGGVTSLYPLTHSSVRL
;
A
#
# COMPACT_ATOMS: atom_id res chain seq x y z
N MET A 1 13.15 0.84 6.34
CA MET A 1 13.44 0.58 4.91
C MET A 1 13.96 1.85 4.28
N LYS A 2 14.99 1.79 3.41
CA LYS A 2 15.38 2.91 2.54
C LYS A 2 14.43 3.00 1.33
N PHE A 3 14.30 4.18 0.75
CA PHE A 3 13.41 4.47 -0.37
C PHE A 3 14.13 5.37 -1.36
N GLN A 4 14.33 4.90 -2.58
CA GLN A 4 15.21 5.58 -3.53
C GLN A 4 14.62 6.95 -3.90
N TYR A 5 13.32 7.01 -4.21
CA TYR A 5 12.63 8.27 -4.50
C TYR A 5 12.61 9.29 -3.34
N LYS A 6 12.82 8.87 -2.07
CA LYS A 6 12.93 9.79 -0.93
C LYS A 6 14.36 10.29 -0.69
N GLU A 7 15.36 9.54 -1.14
CA GLU A 7 16.78 9.91 -1.09
C GLU A 7 17.14 10.80 -2.30
N ASP A 8 16.64 10.46 -3.49
CA ASP A 8 16.84 11.24 -4.74
C ASP A 8 16.14 12.61 -4.74
N HIS A 9 15.01 12.74 -4.05
CA HIS A 9 14.19 13.96 -4.07
C HIS A 9 13.89 14.51 -2.66
N PRO A 10 14.26 15.78 -2.36
CA PRO A 10 13.96 16.39 -1.07
C PRO A 10 12.46 16.57 -0.86
N PHE A 11 12.06 16.67 0.41
CA PHE A 11 10.66 16.72 0.82
C PHE A 11 9.85 17.82 0.11
N GLU A 12 10.38 19.05 0.06
CA GLU A 12 9.72 20.19 -0.60
C GLU A 12 9.50 19.96 -2.11
N TYR A 13 10.44 19.31 -2.80
CA TYR A 13 10.26 18.94 -4.20
C TYR A 13 9.11 17.95 -4.36
N ARG A 14 9.09 16.89 -3.54
CA ARG A 14 8.05 15.85 -3.60
C ARG A 14 6.65 16.40 -3.28
N LYS A 15 6.56 17.28 -2.28
CA LYS A 15 5.32 18.01 -1.94
C LYS A 15 4.85 18.88 -3.12
N LYS A 16 5.74 19.70 -3.67
CA LYS A 16 5.44 20.60 -4.80
C LYS A 16 5.07 19.85 -6.09
N GLU A 17 5.68 18.69 -6.36
CA GLU A 17 5.30 17.82 -7.47
C GLU A 17 3.89 17.22 -7.24
N GLY A 18 3.62 16.68 -6.05
CA GLY A 18 2.32 16.10 -5.68
C GLY A 18 1.17 17.12 -5.78
N GLU A 19 1.35 18.31 -5.21
CA GLU A 19 0.39 19.42 -5.32
C GLU A 19 0.15 19.84 -6.77
N LYS A 20 1.21 19.93 -7.59
CA LYS A 20 1.10 20.30 -9.01
C LYS A 20 0.34 19.23 -9.81
N ILE A 21 0.53 17.95 -9.48
CA ILE A 21 -0.20 16.84 -10.12
C ILE A 21 -1.68 16.85 -9.70
N ARG A 22 -2.00 16.98 -8.40
CA ARG A 22 -3.40 17.07 -7.95
C ARG A 22 -4.13 18.31 -8.48
N LYS A 23 -3.45 19.45 -8.63
CA LYS A 23 -4.02 20.64 -9.29
C LYS A 23 -4.29 20.44 -10.79
N LYS A 24 -3.60 19.51 -11.45
CA LYS A 24 -3.86 19.15 -12.86
C LYS A 24 -4.90 18.03 -13.02
N TYR A 25 -4.99 17.12 -12.06
CA TYR A 25 -5.91 15.99 -12.06
C TYR A 25 -6.53 15.83 -10.66
N PRO A 26 -7.62 16.56 -10.34
CA PRO A 26 -8.18 16.60 -8.98
C PRO A 26 -8.67 15.22 -8.53
N ASP A 27 -9.33 14.47 -9.42
CA ASP A 27 -9.96 13.16 -9.18
C ASP A 27 -8.94 12.00 -9.20
N ARG A 28 -7.65 12.32 -9.14
CA ARG A 28 -6.57 11.33 -9.22
C ARG A 28 -5.50 11.55 -8.16
N VAL A 29 -5.04 10.42 -7.63
CA VAL A 29 -4.01 10.32 -6.60
C VAL A 29 -2.68 9.95 -7.28
N PRO A 30 -1.62 10.78 -7.16
CA PRO A 30 -0.28 10.36 -7.50
C PRO A 30 0.18 9.29 -6.50
N VAL A 31 0.63 8.14 -7.00
CA VAL A 31 1.08 7.01 -6.18
C VAL A 31 2.47 6.58 -6.63
N ILE A 32 3.33 6.23 -5.68
CA ILE A 32 4.69 5.76 -5.95
C ILE A 32 4.87 4.39 -5.29
N VAL A 33 5.26 3.42 -6.11
CA VAL A 33 5.44 2.02 -5.76
C VAL A 33 6.91 1.67 -5.90
N GLU A 34 7.51 1.16 -4.83
CA GLU A 34 8.89 0.66 -4.84
C GLU A 34 8.92 -0.79 -4.37
N LYS A 35 9.66 -1.62 -5.10
CA LYS A 35 9.99 -2.99 -4.71
C LYS A 35 10.89 -2.98 -3.47
N ALA A 36 10.60 -3.83 -2.49
CA ALA A 36 11.49 -3.97 -1.34
C ALA A 36 12.86 -4.54 -1.78
N PRO A 37 13.99 -4.08 -1.21
CA PRO A 37 15.32 -4.55 -1.60
C PRO A 37 15.57 -6.06 -1.32
N LYS A 38 14.67 -6.73 -0.59
CA LYS A 38 14.70 -8.18 -0.33
C LYS A 38 13.58 -8.95 -1.08
N ALA A 39 12.69 -8.29 -1.81
CA ALA A 39 11.56 -8.94 -2.46
C ALA A 39 11.95 -9.65 -3.76
N ARG A 40 11.65 -10.95 -3.85
CA ARG A 40 11.85 -11.77 -5.06
C ARG A 40 10.71 -11.57 -6.08
N VAL A 41 10.45 -10.33 -6.45
CA VAL A 41 9.49 -9.96 -7.52
C VAL A 41 10.23 -9.39 -8.74
N PRO A 42 9.64 -9.49 -9.94
CA PRO A 42 10.04 -8.66 -11.09
C PRO A 42 10.01 -7.17 -10.74
N ASP A 43 10.90 -6.40 -11.36
CA ASP A 43 10.92 -4.95 -11.24
C ASP A 43 9.75 -4.32 -12.00
N LEU A 44 9.28 -3.14 -11.55
CA LEU A 44 8.18 -2.43 -12.19
C LEU A 44 8.73 -1.45 -13.23
N ASP A 45 8.28 -1.55 -14.49
CA ASP A 45 8.63 -0.63 -15.60
C ASP A 45 8.48 0.85 -15.22
N LYS A 46 7.51 1.14 -14.34
CA LYS A 46 7.16 2.46 -13.87
C LYS A 46 6.94 2.40 -12.36
N ARG A 47 7.60 3.31 -11.63
CA ARG A 47 7.41 3.49 -10.18
C ARG A 47 6.31 4.50 -9.85
N LYS A 48 6.10 5.51 -10.71
CA LYS A 48 5.04 6.53 -10.57
C LYS A 48 3.75 6.09 -11.28
N TYR A 49 2.63 6.16 -10.57
CA TYR A 49 1.27 5.85 -11.01
C TYR A 49 0.34 7.04 -10.74
N LEU A 50 -0.77 7.11 -11.47
CA LEU A 50 -1.82 8.12 -11.29
C LEU A 50 -3.18 7.43 -11.34
N VAL A 51 -3.67 7.04 -10.16
CA VAL A 51 -4.90 6.25 -9.99
C VAL A 51 -6.10 7.15 -9.68
N PRO A 52 -7.35 6.75 -9.98
CA PRO A 52 -8.54 7.46 -9.48
C PRO A 52 -8.55 7.51 -7.95
N SER A 53 -9.17 8.53 -7.37
CA SER A 53 -9.47 8.59 -5.93
C SER A 53 -10.30 7.40 -5.46
N ASP A 54 -11.29 7.02 -6.27
CA ASP A 54 -12.38 6.12 -5.88
C ASP A 54 -12.03 4.63 -6.08
N LEU A 55 -10.89 4.37 -6.73
CA LEU A 55 -10.34 3.04 -6.93
C LEU A 55 -9.95 2.43 -5.57
N THR A 56 -10.31 1.17 -5.33
CA THR A 56 -10.01 0.50 -4.05
C THR A 56 -8.61 -0.08 -4.00
N VAL A 57 -8.08 -0.24 -2.79
CA VAL A 57 -6.80 -0.92 -2.54
C VAL A 57 -6.80 -2.33 -3.14
N GLY A 58 -7.91 -3.07 -3.03
CA GLY A 58 -8.07 -4.39 -3.67
C GLY A 58 -7.97 -4.34 -5.21
N GLN A 59 -8.55 -3.33 -5.85
CA GLN A 59 -8.38 -3.10 -7.29
C GLN A 59 -6.93 -2.72 -7.64
N PHE A 60 -6.25 -1.92 -6.80
CA PHE A 60 -4.85 -1.56 -7.00
C PHE A 60 -3.91 -2.78 -6.90
N TYR A 61 -4.16 -3.69 -5.96
CA TYR A 61 -3.47 -4.99 -5.88
C TYR A 61 -3.58 -5.77 -7.21
N PHE A 62 -4.78 -5.87 -7.79
CA PHE A 62 -4.97 -6.57 -9.06
C PHE A 62 -4.25 -5.89 -10.24
N LEU A 63 -4.29 -4.55 -10.31
CA LEU A 63 -3.58 -3.78 -11.34
C LEU A 63 -2.06 -3.98 -11.27
N ILE A 64 -1.46 -3.94 -10.08
CA ILE A 64 -0.02 -4.18 -9.93
C ILE A 64 0.33 -5.65 -10.18
N ARG A 65 -0.45 -6.62 -9.67
CA ARG A 65 -0.24 -8.05 -9.95
C ARG A 65 -0.16 -8.35 -11.45
N LYS A 66 -1.07 -7.73 -12.23
CA LYS A 66 -1.08 -7.83 -13.70
C LYS A 66 0.12 -7.12 -14.38
N ARG A 67 0.71 -6.09 -13.76
CA ARG A 67 1.90 -5.39 -14.28
C ARG A 67 3.19 -6.17 -14.07
N ILE A 68 3.40 -6.76 -12.89
CA ILE A 68 4.59 -7.59 -12.61
C ILE A 68 4.42 -9.07 -13.02
N HIS A 69 3.36 -9.40 -13.78
CA HIS A 69 3.05 -10.76 -14.25
C HIS A 69 3.10 -11.83 -13.13
N LEU A 70 2.72 -11.44 -11.90
CA LEU A 70 2.91 -12.26 -10.71
C LEU A 70 1.87 -13.40 -10.65
N ARG A 71 2.36 -14.63 -10.53
CA ARG A 71 1.57 -15.87 -10.57
C ARG A 71 0.50 -15.93 -9.48
N PRO A 72 -0.60 -16.69 -9.65
CA PRO A 72 -1.67 -16.79 -8.66
C PRO A 72 -1.22 -17.34 -7.30
N GLU A 73 -0.21 -18.21 -7.28
CA GLU A 73 0.41 -18.77 -6.06
C GLU A 73 1.34 -17.81 -5.30
N ASP A 74 1.91 -16.80 -5.97
CA ASP A 74 2.84 -15.86 -5.33
C ASP A 74 2.07 -14.73 -4.62
N ALA A 75 2.31 -14.55 -3.32
CA ALA A 75 1.68 -13.49 -2.54
C ALA A 75 2.25 -12.10 -2.86
N LEU A 76 1.38 -11.10 -2.85
CA LEU A 76 1.71 -9.67 -3.03
C LEU A 76 1.21 -8.91 -1.81
N PHE A 77 2.10 -8.19 -1.12
CA PHE A 77 1.75 -7.29 -0.03
C PHE A 77 2.21 -5.86 -0.32
N PHE A 78 1.35 -4.90 0.01
CA PHE A 78 1.68 -3.48 0.11
C PHE A 78 1.79 -3.04 1.56
N PHE A 79 2.65 -2.06 1.82
CA PHE A 79 2.76 -1.39 3.11
C PHE A 79 2.65 0.13 2.94
N VAL A 80 1.88 0.77 3.83
CA VAL A 80 1.73 2.22 3.96
C VAL A 80 2.03 2.56 5.41
N ASN A 81 3.03 3.40 5.68
CA ASN A 81 3.51 3.70 7.04
C ASN A 81 3.79 2.43 7.88
N ASN A 82 4.43 1.44 7.26
CA ASN A 82 4.70 0.08 7.76
C ASN A 82 3.47 -0.83 8.02
N THR A 83 2.24 -0.34 7.85
CA THR A 83 0.99 -1.11 8.05
C THR A 83 0.43 -1.60 6.71
N ILE A 84 -0.23 -2.76 6.68
CA ILE A 84 -0.96 -3.24 5.49
C ILE A 84 -2.27 -2.45 5.38
N PRO A 85 -2.54 -1.72 4.29
CA PRO A 85 -3.80 -0.98 4.14
C PRO A 85 -4.99 -1.94 3.91
N PRO A 86 -6.18 -1.65 4.47
CA PRO A 86 -7.37 -2.47 4.27
C PRO A 86 -7.81 -2.44 2.80
N THR A 87 -8.12 -3.61 2.24
CA THR A 87 -8.44 -3.80 0.82
C THR A 87 -9.71 -3.09 0.36
N SER A 88 -10.62 -2.79 1.29
CA SER A 88 -11.89 -2.08 1.07
C SER A 88 -11.74 -0.55 1.04
N ALA A 89 -10.64 0.02 1.54
CA ALA A 89 -10.41 1.46 1.46
C ALA A 89 -10.14 1.93 0.02
N THR A 90 -10.47 3.19 -0.24
CA THR A 90 -10.16 3.87 -1.51
C THR A 90 -8.76 4.48 -1.48
N MET A 91 -8.15 4.65 -2.66
CA MET A 91 -6.84 5.31 -2.78
C MET A 91 -6.88 6.79 -2.37
N GLY A 92 -8.04 7.44 -2.49
CA GLY A 92 -8.32 8.78 -1.94
C GLY A 92 -8.23 8.82 -0.43
N GLN A 93 -8.98 7.94 0.27
CA GLN A 93 -8.93 7.84 1.74
C GLN A 93 -7.52 7.54 2.26
N LEU A 94 -6.78 6.62 1.61
CA LEU A 94 -5.39 6.36 1.98
C LEU A 94 -4.49 7.60 1.81
N TYR A 95 -4.72 8.39 0.77
CA TYR A 95 -3.95 9.61 0.50
C TYR A 95 -4.24 10.72 1.52
N GLU A 96 -5.50 10.88 1.93
CA GLU A 96 -5.88 11.86 2.97
C GLU A 96 -5.31 11.51 4.35
N VAL A 97 -5.25 10.22 4.70
CA VAL A 97 -4.59 9.76 5.94
C VAL A 97 -3.05 9.79 5.82
N SER A 98 -2.50 9.62 4.62
CA SER A 98 -1.05 9.41 4.37
C SER A 98 -0.40 10.49 3.49
N VAL A 99 -0.86 11.74 3.63
CA VAL A 99 -0.65 12.94 2.77
C VAL A 99 0.74 13.11 2.15
N LEU A 100 1.80 12.62 2.80
CA LEU A 100 3.19 12.88 2.46
C LEU A 100 4.04 11.62 2.17
N VAL A 101 3.46 10.42 2.24
CA VAL A 101 4.19 9.14 2.08
C VAL A 101 3.50 8.19 1.10
N THR A 102 3.64 8.50 -0.18
CA THR A 102 3.49 7.53 -1.27
C THR A 102 4.72 6.62 -1.31
N GLN A 103 4.75 5.57 -0.48
CA GLN A 103 5.85 4.60 -0.44
C GLN A 103 5.30 3.17 -0.32
N TYR A 104 4.55 2.73 -1.33
CA TYR A 104 3.95 1.40 -1.36
C TYR A 104 5.05 0.36 -1.57
N CYS A 105 5.49 -0.26 -0.47
CA CYS A 105 6.52 -1.28 -0.49
C CYS A 105 5.93 -2.60 -1.03
N VAL A 106 6.37 -3.04 -2.20
CA VAL A 106 6.02 -4.38 -2.71
C VAL A 106 6.92 -5.41 -2.06
N VAL A 107 6.31 -6.30 -1.26
CA VAL A 107 6.96 -7.50 -0.74
C VAL A 107 6.22 -8.73 -1.26
N SER A 108 6.97 -9.65 -1.88
CA SER A 108 6.54 -11.04 -1.99
C SER A 108 7.13 -11.81 -0.82
N CYS A 109 6.25 -12.36 0.01
CA CYS A 109 6.61 -13.21 1.14
C CYS A 109 6.14 -14.63 0.83
N SER A 110 7.06 -15.59 0.90
CA SER A 110 6.70 -16.97 1.24
C SER A 110 6.08 -16.99 2.64
N LEU A 111 5.10 -17.86 2.89
CA LEU A 111 4.19 -17.78 4.07
C LEU A 111 4.92 -17.57 5.42
N ALA A 112 6.10 -18.17 5.61
CA ALA A 112 6.90 -18.01 6.82
C ALA A 112 7.10 -16.54 7.25
N PHE A 113 7.41 -15.65 6.30
CA PHE A 113 7.73 -14.25 6.60
C PHE A 113 6.49 -13.39 6.93
N VAL A 114 5.28 -13.89 6.65
CA VAL A 114 4.03 -13.22 7.05
C VAL A 114 3.80 -13.39 8.55
N LEU A 115 4.18 -14.56 9.11
CA LEU A 115 4.04 -14.86 10.53
C LEU A 115 4.95 -13.97 11.37
N ASP A 116 6.24 -13.85 11.00
CA ASP A 116 7.20 -12.97 11.67
C ASP A 116 6.73 -11.52 11.75
N LEU A 117 6.11 -11.02 10.68
CA LEU A 117 5.62 -9.64 10.62
C LEU A 117 4.36 -9.46 11.48
N LEU A 118 3.44 -10.44 11.49
CA LEU A 118 2.28 -10.45 12.39
C LEU A 118 2.72 -10.46 13.87
N ILE A 119 3.71 -11.31 14.19
CA ILE A 119 4.32 -11.40 15.53
C ILE A 119 4.99 -10.07 15.90
N THR A 120 5.68 -9.42 14.97
CA THR A 120 6.31 -8.10 15.21
C THR A 120 5.28 -7.01 15.52
N HIS A 121 4.12 -7.02 14.85
CA HIS A 121 3.03 -6.07 15.14
C HIS A 121 2.27 -6.39 16.44
N LEU A 122 2.23 -7.65 16.88
CA LEU A 122 1.66 -8.04 18.18
C LEU A 122 2.65 -7.89 19.36
N GLY A 123 3.95 -7.89 19.09
CA GLY A 123 5.01 -7.87 20.12
C GLY A 123 5.41 -6.48 20.64
N SER A 124 4.86 -5.39 20.10
CA SER A 124 5.26 -4.02 20.44
C SER A 124 4.06 -3.14 20.81
N GLY A 125 3.33 -3.55 21.86
CA GLY A 125 2.05 -2.92 22.27
C GLY A 125 1.74 -3.04 23.76
N ALA A 126 2.67 -2.70 24.64
CA ALA A 126 2.43 -2.68 26.08
C ALA A 126 1.55 -1.47 26.50
N GLY A 127 0.23 -1.64 26.36
CA GLY A 127 -0.81 -0.77 26.93
C GLY A 127 -1.64 0.01 25.90
N GLY A 128 -2.97 0.01 26.06
CA GLY A 128 -3.84 1.08 25.53
C GLY A 128 -5.02 0.73 24.61
N VAL A 129 -6.00 -0.05 25.11
CA VAL A 129 -7.46 0.01 24.81
C VAL A 129 -8.02 -0.11 23.36
N THR A 130 -9.19 -0.76 23.23
CA THR A 130 -10.19 -0.70 22.12
C THR A 130 -9.72 -1.08 20.69
N SER A 131 -10.42 -1.92 19.92
CA SER A 131 -11.76 -2.52 20.06
C SER A 131 -11.85 -3.82 19.23
N LEU A 132 -12.60 -4.83 19.68
CA LEU A 132 -12.91 -5.99 18.83
C LEU A 132 -14.05 -5.64 17.87
N TYR A 133 -13.83 -5.87 16.57
CA TYR A 133 -14.94 -5.94 15.61
C TYR A 133 -15.60 -7.33 15.70
N PRO A 134 -16.89 -7.44 16.05
CA PRO A 134 -17.60 -8.72 16.07
C PRO A 134 -17.95 -9.16 14.63
N LEU A 135 -17.67 -10.42 14.30
CA LEU A 135 -18.13 -11.05 13.07
C LEU A 135 -19.62 -11.42 13.20
N THR A 136 -20.53 -10.52 12.82
CA THR A 136 -21.98 -10.80 12.75
C THR A 136 -22.32 -11.61 11.50
N HIS A 137 -22.25 -12.94 11.61
CA HIS A 137 -22.53 -13.88 10.52
C HIS A 137 -24.03 -14.21 10.39
N SER A 138 -24.80 -13.34 9.73
CA SER A 138 -26.19 -13.53 9.27
C SER A 138 -26.52 -12.42 8.26
N SER A 139 -27.30 -12.57 7.19
CA SER A 139 -28.10 -13.70 6.64
C SER A 139 -27.90 -13.65 5.08
N VAL A 140 -28.38 -14.51 4.17
CA VAL A 140 -29.63 -15.28 4.03
C VAL A 140 -29.37 -16.53 3.18
N ARG A 141 -30.08 -17.63 3.47
CA ARG A 141 -30.55 -18.59 2.45
C ARG A 141 -32.07 -18.70 2.54
N LEU A 142 -32.69 -19.03 1.40
CA LEU A 142 -34.10 -19.37 1.25
C LEU A 142 -34.41 -20.70 1.95
#